data_AF-X1PD02-F1
#
_entry.id   AF-X1PD02-F1
#
_cell.length_a   1.000
_cell.length_b   1.000
_cell.length_c   1.000
_cell.angle_alpha   90.00
_cell.angle_beta   90.00
_cell.angle_gamma   90.00
#
_symmetry.space_group_name_H-M   'P 1'
#
loop_
_entity.id
_entity.type
_entity.pdbx_description
1 polymer ?
#
loop_
_entity_poly.entity_id
_entity_poly.type
_entity_poly.pdbx_seq_one_letter_code
_entity_poly.pdbx_strand_id
1 'polypeptide(L)'
;PLSDIHHFNCIAINRHAKADIAVLKVQGTVPEQLEKFKLSSKEATYGANIHCFGIMINLLETGAPARVIGGIIQRDFTYKDGTYESAAFELSVPIPKGMCGGPAFFAHRDDTAIGVAIASIKSEVVVSGFEEYENDKLKEKERISEVTRYGVILNLHIVKVWLEEVMLKED
;
A
#
# COMPACT_ATOMS: atom_id res chain seq x y z
N PRO A 1 6.86 -24.16 -15.93
CA PRO A 1 7.96 -23.30 -16.42
C PRO A 1 8.20 -22.14 -15.45
N LEU A 2 8.96 -22.42 -14.39
CA LEU A 2 9.45 -21.44 -13.40
C LEU A 2 10.99 -21.33 -13.52
N SER A 3 11.53 -21.52 -14.72
CA SER A 3 12.97 -21.67 -14.97
C SER A 3 13.75 -20.36 -14.96
N ASP A 4 13.06 -19.21 -15.03
CA ASP A 4 13.71 -17.90 -15.06
C ASP A 4 13.43 -17.13 -13.77
N ILE A 5 13.84 -17.70 -12.63
CA ILE A 5 14.00 -16.89 -11.42
C ILE A 5 15.20 -15.99 -11.68
N HIS A 6 14.94 -14.78 -12.16
CA HIS A 6 15.96 -13.76 -12.28
C HIS A 6 16.48 -13.42 -10.89
N HIS A 7 17.70 -13.88 -10.60
CA HIS A 7 18.38 -13.56 -9.35
C HIS A 7 18.83 -12.11 -9.41
N PHE A 8 18.04 -11.23 -8.80
CA PHE A 8 18.47 -9.88 -8.48
C PHE A 8 19.24 -9.90 -7.17
N ASN A 9 20.50 -9.45 -7.20
CA ASN A 9 21.26 -9.20 -5.98
C ASN A 9 21.03 -7.75 -5.57
N CYS A 10 20.40 -7.53 -4.41
CA CYS A 10 20.29 -6.18 -3.88
C CYS A 10 21.66 -5.71 -3.40
N ILE A 11 22.17 -4.63 -4.00
CA ILE A 11 23.50 -4.07 -3.74
C ILE A 11 23.46 -2.76 -2.94
N ALA A 12 22.31 -2.08 -2.89
CA ALA A 12 22.11 -0.93 -2.01
C ALA A 12 20.62 -0.75 -1.66
N ILE A 13 20.37 -0.19 -0.47
CA ILE A 13 19.04 0.16 0.01
C ILE A 13 19.07 1.61 0.48
N ASN A 14 18.31 2.47 -0.21
CA ASN A 14 18.14 3.87 0.16
C ASN A 14 16.74 4.06 0.76
N ARG A 15 16.66 4.31 2.06
CA ARG A 15 15.39 4.52 2.77
C ARG A 15 15.07 6.00 2.85
N HIS A 16 13.81 6.37 2.65
CA HIS A 16 13.38 7.74 2.90
C HIS A 16 13.37 8.00 4.42
N ALA A 17 13.81 9.18 4.85
CA ALA A 17 13.99 9.48 6.28
C ALA A 17 12.66 9.56 7.06
N LYS A 18 11.55 9.88 6.39
CA LYS A 18 10.24 10.14 7.03
C LYS A 18 9.07 9.35 6.45
N ALA A 19 9.23 8.78 5.26
CA ALA A 19 8.15 8.12 4.54
C ALA A 19 8.45 6.63 4.50
N ASP A 20 7.42 5.80 4.57
CA ASP A 20 7.56 4.34 4.52
C ASP A 20 7.81 3.87 3.08
N ILE A 21 9.00 4.19 2.56
CA ILE A 21 9.45 3.84 1.22
C ILE A 21 10.98 3.64 1.21
N ALA A 22 11.42 2.69 0.38
CA ALA A 22 12.82 2.47 0.09
C ALA A 22 13.02 2.24 -1.41
N VAL A 23 14.16 2.68 -1.92
CA VAL A 23 14.66 2.35 -3.25
C VAL A 23 15.71 1.26 -3.10
N LEU A 24 15.51 0.15 -3.81
CA LEU A 24 16.44 -0.96 -3.87
C LEU A 24 17.26 -0.85 -5.15
N LYS A 25 18.58 -0.79 -5.03
CA LYS A 25 19.48 -0.98 -6.16
C LYS A 25 19.75 -2.46 -6.30
N VAL A 26 19.53 -2.99 -7.48
CA VAL A 26 19.76 -4.40 -7.79
C VAL A 26 20.79 -4.54 -8.90
N GLN A 27 21.64 -5.55 -8.77
CA GLN A 27 22.55 -5.99 -9.82
C GLN A 27 22.01 -7.29 -10.41
N GLY A 28 21.96 -7.35 -11.74
CA GLY A 28 21.51 -8.52 -12.48
C GLY A 28 21.07 -8.15 -13.89
N THR A 29 20.66 -9.16 -14.65
CA THR A 29 20.06 -8.95 -15.98
C THR A 29 18.62 -8.49 -15.80
N VAL A 30 18.32 -7.28 -16.25
CA VAL A 30 16.95 -6.77 -16.31
C VAL A 30 16.17 -7.58 -17.35
N PRO A 31 15.05 -8.23 -16.99
CA PRO A 31 14.21 -8.92 -17.95
C PRO A 31 13.68 -7.93 -18.98
N GLU A 32 13.55 -8.35 -20.25
CA GLU A 32 12.92 -7.54 -21.29
C GLU A 32 11.49 -7.13 -20.93
N GLN A 33 10.84 -7.92 -20.07
CA GLN A 33 9.48 -7.74 -19.58
C GLN A 33 9.38 -6.81 -18.36
N LEU A 34 10.48 -6.18 -17.91
CA LEU A 34 10.42 -5.24 -16.79
C LEU A 34 9.67 -3.98 -17.23
N GLU A 35 8.41 -3.87 -16.80
CA GLU A 35 7.60 -2.69 -17.05
C GLU A 35 8.13 -1.48 -16.27
N LYS A 36 8.45 -0.43 -17.01
CA LYS A 36 8.78 0.87 -16.44
C LYS A 36 7.52 1.69 -16.34
N PHE A 37 7.22 2.20 -15.16
CA PHE A 37 6.17 3.19 -14.97
C PHE A 37 6.76 4.59 -14.83
N LYS A 38 5.97 5.59 -15.20
CA LYS A 38 6.26 6.99 -14.94
C LYS A 38 5.73 7.36 -13.56
N LEU A 39 6.42 8.24 -12.87
CA LEU A 39 5.86 8.90 -11.69
C LEU A 39 4.86 9.96 -12.14
N SER A 40 3.67 9.96 -11.55
CA SER A 40 2.67 10.99 -11.82
C SER A 40 3.23 12.37 -11.48
N SER A 41 3.16 13.30 -12.44
CA SER A 41 3.43 14.71 -12.20
C SER A 41 2.25 15.43 -11.53
N LYS A 42 1.08 14.80 -11.50
CA LYS A 42 -0.14 15.33 -10.91
C LYS A 42 -0.46 14.63 -9.61
N GLU A 43 -0.93 15.39 -8.65
CA GLU A 43 -1.52 14.86 -7.44
C GLU A 43 -2.81 14.10 -7.77
N ALA A 44 -2.97 12.92 -7.17
CA ALA A 44 -4.21 12.17 -7.29
C ALA A 44 -5.30 12.85 -6.46
N THR A 45 -6.54 12.83 -6.96
CA THR A 45 -7.66 13.53 -6.32
C THR A 45 -8.62 12.55 -5.66
N TYR A 46 -9.37 13.05 -4.68
CA TYR A 46 -10.53 12.35 -4.13
C TYR A 46 -11.46 11.82 -5.23
N GLY A 47 -12.02 10.63 -5.02
CA GLY A 47 -12.93 9.97 -5.96
C GLY A 47 -12.24 9.32 -7.16
N ALA A 48 -10.91 9.42 -7.30
CA ALA A 48 -10.21 8.75 -8.38
C ALA A 48 -10.25 7.23 -8.21
N ASN A 49 -10.58 6.52 -9.29
CA ASN A 49 -10.45 5.06 -9.37
C ASN A 49 -8.99 4.67 -9.52
N ILE A 50 -8.54 3.72 -8.71
CA ILE A 50 -7.14 3.28 -8.64
C ILE A 50 -7.04 1.76 -8.68
N HIS A 51 -5.91 1.28 -9.17
CA HIS A 51 -5.51 -0.13 -9.14
C HIS A 51 -4.22 -0.28 -8.35
N CYS A 52 -4.21 -1.18 -7.37
CA CYS A 52 -3.00 -1.61 -6.67
C CYS A 52 -2.59 -3.01 -7.13
N PHE A 53 -1.30 -3.20 -7.40
CA PHE A 53 -0.75 -4.47 -7.86
C PHE A 53 0.21 -5.06 -6.82
N GLY A 54 0.16 -6.37 -6.59
CA GLY A 54 1.08 -7.03 -5.66
C GLY A 54 0.74 -8.51 -5.42
N ILE A 55 1.60 -9.18 -4.66
CA ILE A 55 1.43 -10.60 -4.32
C ILE A 55 1.04 -10.70 -2.84
N MET A 56 -0.08 -11.35 -2.54
CA MET A 56 -0.49 -11.54 -1.14
C MET A 56 0.46 -12.52 -0.43
N ILE A 57 0.69 -12.31 0.87
CA ILE A 57 1.71 -13.04 1.62
C ILE A 57 1.50 -14.56 1.61
N ASN A 58 0.26 -15.01 1.62
CA ASN A 58 -0.13 -16.42 1.54
C ASN A 58 0.03 -17.03 0.13
N LEU A 59 0.29 -16.20 -0.88
CA LEU A 59 0.47 -16.61 -2.26
C LEU A 59 1.94 -16.63 -2.71
N LEU A 60 2.84 -15.97 -1.97
CA LEU A 60 4.26 -15.84 -2.31
C LEU A 60 4.94 -17.20 -2.58
N GLU A 61 4.70 -18.19 -1.72
CA GLU A 61 5.34 -19.52 -1.81
C GLU A 61 4.68 -20.44 -2.85
N THR A 62 3.48 -20.08 -3.31
CA THR A 62 2.69 -20.92 -4.22
C THR A 62 3.02 -20.70 -5.69
N GLY A 63 3.81 -19.66 -6.01
CA GLY A 63 4.04 -19.22 -7.39
C GLY A 63 2.78 -18.66 -8.06
N ALA A 64 1.73 -18.36 -7.27
CA ALA A 64 0.53 -17.75 -7.80
C ALA A 64 0.83 -16.34 -8.37
N PRO A 65 0.15 -15.95 -9.45
CA PRO A 65 0.37 -14.65 -10.05
C PRO A 65 -0.06 -13.53 -9.10
N ALA A 66 0.57 -12.37 -9.28
CA ALA A 66 0.17 -11.14 -8.62
C ALA A 66 -1.31 -10.82 -8.89
N ARG A 67 -1.90 -10.06 -7.96
CA ARG A 67 -3.31 -9.64 -8.00
C ARG A 67 -3.40 -8.14 -8.19
N VAL A 68 -4.51 -7.75 -8.82
CA VAL A 68 -4.94 -6.36 -8.93
C VAL A 68 -6.11 -6.15 -7.98
N ILE A 69 -6.05 -5.10 -7.17
CA ILE A 69 -7.16 -4.65 -6.33
C ILE A 69 -7.57 -3.27 -6.82
N GLY A 70 -8.84 -3.14 -7.19
CA GLY A 70 -9.45 -1.87 -7.57
C GLY A 70 -10.12 -1.20 -6.37
N GLY A 71 -9.95 0.11 -6.27
CA GLY A 71 -10.55 0.92 -5.21
C GLY A 71 -10.71 2.38 -5.61
N ILE A 72 -11.15 3.19 -4.66
CA ILE A 72 -11.35 4.63 -4.82
C ILE A 72 -10.56 5.36 -3.73
N ILE A 73 -9.92 6.48 -4.08
CA ILE A 73 -9.33 7.39 -3.10
C ILE A 73 -10.45 8.08 -2.31
N GLN A 74 -10.52 7.80 -1.00
CA GLN A 74 -11.53 8.35 -0.09
C GLN A 74 -11.11 9.66 0.57
N ARG A 75 -9.81 9.90 0.74
CA ARG A 75 -9.26 11.19 1.20
C ARG A 75 -7.74 11.16 1.15
N ASP A 76 -7.15 12.34 1.11
CA ASP A 76 -5.77 12.58 1.51
C ASP A 76 -5.68 12.79 3.03
N PHE A 77 -4.58 12.36 3.63
CA PHE A 77 -4.28 12.60 5.04
C PHE A 77 -2.79 12.42 5.33
N THR A 78 -2.35 12.87 6.50
CA THR A 78 -1.02 12.54 7.02
C THR A 78 -1.06 11.19 7.70
N TYR A 79 -0.44 10.18 7.08
CA TYR A 79 -0.27 8.86 7.69
C TYR A 79 0.84 8.89 8.73
N LYS A 80 0.59 8.28 9.89
CA LYS A 80 1.55 8.12 10.98
C LYS A 80 1.49 6.68 11.53
N ASP A 81 2.63 6.02 11.64
CA ASP A 81 2.74 4.67 12.24
C ASP A 81 3.74 4.60 13.42
N GLY A 82 4.07 5.77 13.97
CA GLY A 82 5.03 5.94 15.06
C GLY A 82 6.47 6.14 14.56
N THR A 83 6.85 5.60 13.40
CA THR A 83 8.19 5.79 12.83
C THR A 83 8.15 6.75 11.64
N TYR A 84 7.15 6.59 10.78
CA TYR A 84 6.99 7.33 9.55
C TYR A 84 5.83 8.33 9.66
N GLU A 85 6.02 9.48 9.01
CA GLU A 85 5.02 10.53 8.86
C GLU A 85 5.09 11.10 7.43
N SER A 86 4.05 10.85 6.64
CA SER A 86 4.00 11.24 5.23
C SER A 86 2.59 11.45 4.72
N ALA A 87 2.44 12.27 3.68
CA ALA A 87 1.17 12.42 2.97
C ALA A 87 0.81 11.10 2.27
N ALA A 88 -0.43 10.66 2.47
CA ALA A 88 -0.94 9.40 1.97
C ALA A 88 -2.41 9.55 1.54
N PHE A 89 -2.90 8.55 0.81
CA PHE A 89 -4.30 8.42 0.46
C PHE A 89 -4.93 7.22 1.14
N GLU A 90 -6.12 7.42 1.68
CA GLU A 90 -7.00 6.36 2.19
C GLU A 90 -7.81 5.77 1.02
N LEU A 91 -7.90 4.45 0.94
CA LEU A 91 -8.60 3.72 -0.11
C LEU A 91 -9.86 3.06 0.42
N SER A 92 -10.89 2.99 -0.42
CA SER A 92 -12.16 2.30 -0.12
C SER A 92 -12.04 0.78 0.06
N VAL A 93 -10.87 0.21 -0.20
CA VAL A 93 -10.58 -1.21 -0.11
C VAL A 93 -9.30 -1.42 0.70
N PRO A 94 -9.21 -2.47 1.52
CA PRO A 94 -8.00 -2.77 2.26
C PRO A 94 -6.88 -3.22 1.32
N ILE A 95 -5.63 -2.93 1.71
CA ILE A 95 -4.42 -3.54 1.15
C ILE A 95 -4.10 -4.82 1.94
N PRO A 96 -4.21 -6.01 1.33
CA PRO A 96 -3.83 -7.27 1.98
C PRO A 96 -2.34 -7.32 2.30
N LYS A 97 -1.98 -8.07 3.34
CA LYS A 97 -0.58 -8.35 3.68
C LYS A 97 0.13 -8.97 2.48
N GLY A 98 1.36 -8.54 2.23
CA GLY A 98 2.17 -8.96 1.08
C GLY A 98 2.09 -8.00 -0.12
N MET A 99 1.02 -7.21 -0.24
CA MET A 99 0.91 -6.21 -1.31
C MET A 99 1.60 -4.87 -0.98
N CYS A 100 2.09 -4.70 0.26
CA CYS A 100 2.88 -3.55 0.65
C CYS A 100 4.16 -3.46 -0.22
N GLY A 101 4.52 -2.24 -0.65
CA GLY A 101 5.56 -2.00 -1.66
C GLY A 101 5.06 -2.08 -3.10
N GLY A 102 3.84 -2.59 -3.32
CA GLY A 102 3.22 -2.65 -4.64
C GLY A 102 2.81 -1.27 -5.18
N PRO A 103 2.92 -1.02 -6.50
CA PRO A 103 2.54 0.25 -7.08
C PRO A 103 1.01 0.42 -7.11
N ALA A 104 0.58 1.68 -7.03
CA ALA A 104 -0.79 2.11 -7.26
C ALA A 104 -0.86 3.01 -8.50
N PHE A 105 -1.81 2.74 -9.38
CA PHE A 105 -2.04 3.43 -10.65
C PHE A 105 -3.45 4.01 -10.72
N PHE A 106 -3.68 4.96 -11.61
CA PHE A 106 -5.06 5.28 -12.00
C PHE A 106 -5.66 4.12 -12.78
N ALA A 107 -6.92 3.76 -12.52
CA ALA A 107 -7.56 2.63 -13.20
C ALA A 107 -7.64 2.78 -14.74
N HIS A 108 -7.57 4.01 -15.25
CA HIS A 108 -7.61 4.33 -16.68
C HIS A 108 -6.22 4.61 -17.29
N ARG A 109 -5.14 4.54 -16.49
CA ARG A 109 -3.73 4.74 -16.90
C ARG A 109 -2.81 3.89 -16.03
N ASP A 110 -2.43 2.74 -16.54
CA ASP A 110 -1.53 1.77 -15.92
C ASP A 110 -0.03 2.12 -16.09
N ASP A 111 0.32 3.05 -16.97
CA ASP A 111 1.71 3.48 -17.19
C ASP A 111 2.22 4.51 -16.16
N THR A 112 1.34 5.01 -15.29
CA THR A 112 1.62 6.16 -14.42
C THR A 112 1.32 5.84 -12.95
N ALA A 113 2.37 5.61 -12.16
CA ALA A 113 2.25 5.35 -10.73
C ALA A 113 1.94 6.64 -9.96
N ILE A 114 0.93 6.56 -9.10
CA ILE A 114 0.49 7.65 -8.22
C ILE A 114 0.91 7.42 -6.77
N GLY A 115 1.16 6.16 -6.41
CA GLY A 115 1.37 5.76 -5.03
C GLY A 115 2.05 4.41 -4.90
N VAL A 116 2.42 4.09 -3.67
CA VAL A 116 2.87 2.76 -3.26
C VAL A 116 2.00 2.30 -2.11
N ALA A 117 1.49 1.08 -2.15
CA ALA A 117 0.72 0.51 -1.06
C ALA A 117 1.62 0.32 0.17
N ILE A 118 1.21 0.85 1.32
CA ILE A 118 2.02 0.78 2.56
C ILE A 118 1.31 0.04 3.69
N ALA A 119 0.00 0.20 3.83
CA ALA A 119 -0.71 -0.37 4.98
C ALA A 119 -2.21 -0.53 4.74
N SER A 120 -2.88 -1.11 5.74
CA SER A 120 -4.33 -0.96 5.95
C SER A 120 -4.60 -0.43 7.35
N ILE A 121 -5.49 0.55 7.47
CA ILE A 121 -5.97 1.08 8.74
C ILE A 121 -7.35 0.50 9.07
N LYS A 122 -7.64 0.41 10.37
CA LYS A 122 -8.93 -0.06 10.88
C LYS A 122 -9.72 1.12 11.39
N SER A 123 -10.99 1.21 11.01
CA SER A 123 -12.00 2.02 11.66
C SER A 123 -12.95 1.09 12.38
N GLU A 124 -13.16 1.30 13.67
CA GLU A 124 -14.09 0.53 14.48
C GLU A 124 -15.26 1.44 14.84
N VAL A 125 -16.47 1.05 14.44
CA VAL A 125 -17.72 1.68 14.87
C VAL A 125 -18.37 0.75 15.89
N VAL A 126 -18.57 1.23 17.11
CA VAL A 126 -19.30 0.47 18.13
C VAL A 126 -20.79 0.69 17.88
N VAL A 127 -21.49 -0.37 17.49
CA VAL A 127 -22.88 -0.29 17.01
C VAL A 127 -23.87 -0.38 18.17
N SER A 128 -23.56 -1.11 19.24
CA SER A 128 -24.36 -1.13 20.47
C SER A 128 -23.57 -1.70 21.66
N GLY A 129 -23.84 -1.14 22.85
CA GLY A 129 -23.55 -1.78 24.13
C GLY A 129 -24.88 -2.18 24.76
N PHE A 130 -25.12 -3.47 24.93
CA PHE A 130 -26.30 -3.95 25.65
C PHE A 130 -25.97 -3.98 27.15
N GLU A 131 -26.79 -3.30 27.96
CA GLU A 131 -26.86 -3.53 29.41
C GLU A 131 -28.24 -4.13 29.69
N GLU A 132 -28.32 -5.44 29.90
CA GLU A 132 -29.53 -6.06 30.44
C GLU A 132 -29.46 -6.11 31.97
N TYR A 133 -30.51 -5.61 32.61
CA TYR A 133 -30.78 -5.78 34.03
C TYR A 133 -32.12 -6.50 34.19
N GLU A 134 -32.09 -7.74 34.69
CA GLU A 134 -32.97 -8.20 35.76
C GLU A 134 -32.53 -9.58 36.29
N ASN A 135 -32.45 -9.67 37.63
CA ASN A 135 -32.28 -10.88 38.45
C ASN A 135 -30.88 -11.54 38.53
N ASP A 136 -30.01 -10.85 39.28
CA ASP A 136 -29.30 -11.41 40.44
C ASP A 136 -28.29 -12.56 40.30
N LYS A 137 -27.68 -12.85 39.13
CA LYS A 137 -26.35 -13.54 39.13
C LYS A 137 -25.44 -13.59 37.90
N LEU A 138 -25.70 -12.91 36.78
CA LEU A 138 -24.69 -12.80 35.71
C LEU A 138 -24.69 -11.42 35.06
N LYS A 139 -23.51 -10.81 34.98
CA LYS A 139 -23.24 -9.61 34.19
C LYS A 139 -22.59 -10.06 32.89
N GLU A 140 -23.35 -10.15 31.82
CA GLU A 140 -22.79 -10.28 30.47
C GLU A 140 -22.92 -8.94 29.75
N LYS A 141 -21.77 -8.39 29.37
CA LYS A 141 -21.68 -7.17 28.58
C LYS A 141 -21.29 -7.58 27.17
N GLU A 142 -22.24 -7.58 26.25
CA GLU A 142 -21.97 -7.85 24.85
C GLU A 142 -21.66 -6.52 24.13
N ARG A 143 -20.45 -6.44 23.56
CA ARG A 143 -20.01 -5.32 22.71
C ARG A 143 -20.02 -5.79 21.27
N ILE A 144 -20.94 -5.26 20.47
CA ILE A 144 -20.95 -5.48 19.02
C ILE A 144 -20.22 -4.30 18.37
N SER A 145 -19.12 -4.59 17.67
CA SER A 145 -18.41 -3.60 16.86
C SER A 145 -18.30 -4.02 15.41
N GLU A 146 -18.50 -3.05 14.53
CA GLU A 146 -18.26 -3.17 13.11
C GLU A 146 -16.86 -2.64 12.81
N VAL A 147 -16.01 -3.49 12.23
CA VAL A 147 -14.62 -3.13 11.89
C VAL A 147 -14.49 -3.00 10.37
N THR A 148 -14.38 -1.77 9.90
CA THR A 148 -14.10 -1.45 8.50
C THR A 148 -12.60 -1.27 8.31
N ARG A 149 -12.06 -1.74 7.17
CA ARG A 149 -10.65 -1.59 6.84
C ARG A 149 -10.47 -0.80 5.56
N TYR A 150 -9.54 0.14 5.61
CA TYR A 150 -9.19 1.01 4.50
C TYR A 150 -7.74 0.81 4.14
N GLY A 151 -7.44 0.77 2.84
CA GLY A 151 -6.09 0.70 2.34
C GLY A 151 -5.40 2.05 2.47
N VAL A 152 -4.07 2.04 2.53
CA VAL A 152 -3.26 3.25 2.55
C VAL A 152 -2.19 3.13 1.47
N ILE A 153 -2.14 4.14 0.60
CA ILE A 153 -1.04 4.31 -0.35
C ILE A 153 -0.26 5.58 -0.01
N LEU A 154 1.07 5.51 -0.01
CA LEU A 154 1.93 6.67 0.05
C LEU A 154 1.70 7.53 -1.21
N ASN A 155 1.55 8.84 -1.05
CA ASN A 155 1.48 9.75 -2.19
C ASN A 155 2.89 9.92 -2.79
N LEU A 156 3.15 9.37 -3.99
CA LEU A 156 4.48 9.44 -4.59
C LEU A 156 4.88 10.86 -4.99
N HIS A 157 3.92 11.77 -5.16
CA HIS A 157 4.19 13.16 -5.51
C HIS A 157 5.09 13.85 -4.48
N ILE A 158 4.88 13.57 -3.19
CA ILE A 158 5.63 14.22 -2.09
C ILE A 158 7.07 13.73 -1.95
N VAL A 159 7.38 12.52 -2.43
CA VAL A 159 8.73 11.93 -2.39
C VAL A 159 9.41 11.96 -3.76
N LYS A 160 8.78 12.59 -4.75
CA LYS A 160 9.27 12.62 -6.14
C LYS A 160 10.69 13.16 -6.26
N VAL A 161 10.97 14.30 -5.65
CA VAL A 161 12.32 14.91 -5.70
C VAL A 161 13.37 13.97 -5.10
N TRP A 162 13.07 13.36 -3.95
CA TRP A 162 13.97 12.38 -3.34
C TRP A 162 14.17 11.14 -4.23
N LEU A 163 13.11 10.64 -4.86
CA LEU A 163 13.19 9.51 -5.79
C LEU A 163 14.09 9.87 -6.98
N GLU A 164 13.90 11.05 -7.57
CA GLU A 164 14.73 11.55 -8.68
C GLU A 164 16.19 11.69 -8.25
N GLU A 165 16.48 12.26 -7.08
CA GLU A 165 17.84 12.37 -6.56
C GLU A 165 18.51 11.00 -6.34
N VAL A 166 17.77 10.04 -5.77
CA VAL A 166 18.29 8.68 -5.53
C VAL A 166 18.49 7.93 -6.85
N MET A 167 17.63 8.16 -7.84
CA MET A 167 17.74 7.55 -9.17
C MET A 167 18.81 8.20 -10.06
N LEU A 168 19.09 9.50 -9.89
CA LEU A 168 20.04 10.28 -10.70
C LEU A 168 21.46 10.35 -10.13
N LYS A 169 21.69 10.00 -8.86
CA LYS A 169 23.03 10.00 -8.23
C LYS A 169 24.01 8.94 -8.80
N GLU A 170 23.76 8.45 -10.00
CA GLU A 170 24.55 7.40 -10.65
C GLU A 170 24.85 7.78 -12.11
N ASP A 171 25.84 8.67 -12.25
CA ASP A 171 26.85 8.63 -13.32
C ASP A 171 28.22 8.41 -12.65
#